data_AF-A0A1C5ZF31-F1
#
_entry.id   AF-A0A1C5ZF31-F1
#
_cell.length_a   1.000
_cell.length_b   1.000
_cell.length_c   1.000
_cell.angle_alpha   90.00
_cell.angle_beta   90.00
_cell.angle_gamma   90.00
#
_symmetry.space_group_name_H-M   'P 1'
#
loop_
_entity.id
_entity.type
_entity.pdbx_description
1 polymer ?
#
loop_
_entity_poly.entity_id
_entity_poly.type
_entity_poly.pdbx_seq_one_letter_code
_entity_poly.pdbx_strand_id
1 'polypeptide(L)'
;MNVSISGFEPRTAIGYVEPNHYIILAVDGRRTQYSRGMNFDKLSKAFAELGCQSAYNLDGGSSVTLYDNGEIVNQPCWWFADEREISDIVYIEKPQDDTQTEVQDETQSDAQTE
;
A
#
# COMPACT_ATOMS: atom_id res chain seq x y z
N MET A 1 -17.80 -2.86 -6.11
CA MET A 1 -18.39 -2.04 -7.19
C MET A 1 -17.39 -1.98 -8.32
N ASN A 2 -17.80 -2.31 -9.54
CA ASN A 2 -16.93 -2.31 -10.72
C ASN A 2 -16.66 -0.86 -11.16
N VAL A 3 -15.39 -0.47 -11.32
CA VAL A 3 -15.00 0.90 -11.67
C VAL A 3 -15.06 1.10 -13.18
N SER A 4 -15.47 2.28 -13.62
CA SER A 4 -15.49 2.61 -15.05
C SER A 4 -14.06 2.61 -15.61
N ILE A 5 -13.89 2.00 -16.79
CA ILE A 5 -12.59 1.97 -17.48
C ILE A 5 -12.19 3.36 -18.01
N SER A 6 -13.17 4.19 -18.38
CA SER A 6 -12.91 5.46 -19.08
C SER A 6 -12.96 6.71 -18.19
N GLY A 7 -13.42 6.59 -16.93
CA GLY A 7 -13.61 7.72 -16.02
C GLY A 7 -12.37 8.13 -15.24
N PHE A 8 -12.39 9.36 -14.73
CA PHE A 8 -11.50 9.82 -13.68
C PHE A 8 -11.94 9.18 -12.37
N GLU A 9 -11.08 8.34 -11.81
CA GLU A 9 -11.37 7.59 -10.60
C GLU A 9 -10.15 7.59 -9.68
N PRO A 10 -10.34 7.41 -8.37
CA PRO A 10 -9.24 7.05 -7.50
C PRO A 10 -8.60 5.74 -7.97
N ARG A 11 -7.28 5.64 -7.93
CA ARG A 11 -6.54 4.46 -8.42
C ARG A 11 -5.44 4.08 -7.43
N THR A 12 -5.17 2.80 -7.34
CA THR A 12 -3.90 2.28 -6.81
C THR A 12 -3.18 1.56 -7.93
N ALA A 13 -1.88 1.75 -8.05
CA ALA A 13 -1.08 1.04 -9.04
C ALA A 13 0.37 0.89 -8.59
N ILE A 14 1.04 -0.12 -9.15
CA ILE A 14 2.45 -0.40 -8.90
C ILE A 14 3.22 -0.39 -10.21
N GLY A 15 4.34 0.31 -10.22
CA GLY A 15 5.28 0.42 -11.32
C GLY A 15 6.63 -0.20 -10.96
N TYR A 16 7.25 -0.87 -11.93
CA TYR A 16 8.60 -1.40 -11.84
C TYR A 16 9.55 -0.51 -12.64
N VAL A 17 10.57 0.04 -11.97
CA VAL A 17 11.61 0.87 -12.61
C VAL A 17 12.81 0.00 -12.97
N GLU A 18 13.40 -0.65 -11.98
CA GLU A 18 14.54 -1.57 -12.12
C GLU A 18 14.61 -2.48 -10.86
N PRO A 19 15.49 -3.50 -10.78
CA PRO A 19 15.54 -4.39 -9.61
C PRO A 19 15.63 -3.60 -8.30
N ASN A 20 14.80 -3.96 -7.31
CA ASN A 20 14.66 -3.29 -6.01
C ASN A 20 14.15 -1.84 -6.05
N HIS A 21 13.67 -1.35 -7.20
CA HIS A 21 13.10 -0.02 -7.34
C HIS A 21 11.68 -0.09 -7.93
N TYR A 22 10.70 0.08 -7.04
CA TYR A 22 9.28 0.08 -7.37
C TYR A 22 8.66 1.41 -6.98
N ILE A 23 7.63 1.81 -7.73
CA ILE A 23 6.83 2.99 -7.45
C ILE A 23 5.40 2.54 -7.17
N ILE A 24 4.88 2.86 -6.00
CA ILE A 24 3.46 2.70 -5.70
C ILE A 24 2.80 4.07 -5.83
N LEU A 25 1.74 4.13 -6.62
CA LEU A 25 0.91 5.33 -6.75
C LEU A 25 -0.46 5.06 -6.13
N ALA A 26 -0.78 5.82 -5.10
CA ALA A 26 -2.14 6.00 -4.62
C ALA A 26 -2.64 7.36 -5.13
N VAL A 27 -3.73 7.32 -5.89
CA VAL A 27 -4.35 8.49 -6.49
C VAL A 27 -5.72 8.67 -5.86
N ASP A 28 -5.89 9.71 -5.04
CA ASP A 28 -7.20 10.08 -4.52
C ASP A 28 -8.11 10.55 -5.63
N GLY A 29 -9.43 10.46 -5.44
CA GLY A 29 -10.41 10.89 -6.43
C GLY A 29 -11.79 11.13 -5.84
N ARG A 30 -12.73 11.55 -6.68
CA ARG A 30 -14.13 11.86 -6.30
C ARG A 30 -14.27 12.92 -5.19
N ARG A 31 -13.26 13.76 -4.95
CA ARG A 31 -13.30 14.86 -3.98
C ARG A 31 -13.24 16.21 -4.69
N THR A 32 -14.35 16.92 -4.67
CA THR A 32 -14.47 18.27 -5.26
C THR A 32 -13.40 19.21 -4.70
N GLN A 33 -12.75 19.99 -5.57
CA GLN A 33 -11.64 20.92 -5.24
C GLN A 33 -10.35 20.28 -4.71
N TYR A 34 -10.29 18.95 -4.52
CA TYR A 34 -9.08 18.26 -4.09
C TYR A 34 -8.53 17.36 -5.20
N SER A 35 -9.24 16.29 -5.55
CA SER A 35 -8.82 15.39 -6.62
C SER A 35 -10.01 14.75 -7.32
N ARG A 36 -9.96 14.76 -8.65
CA ARG A 36 -10.89 14.03 -9.50
C ARG A 36 -10.47 12.58 -9.72
N GLY A 37 -9.23 12.20 -9.41
CA GLY A 37 -8.65 10.91 -9.75
C GLY A 37 -7.88 10.93 -11.07
N MET A 38 -7.60 9.74 -11.59
CA MET A 38 -6.99 9.52 -12.91
C MET A 38 -7.76 8.50 -13.72
N ASN A 39 -7.76 8.70 -15.05
CA ASN A 39 -8.09 7.64 -16.00
C ASN A 39 -6.79 6.89 -16.38
N PHE A 40 -6.93 5.77 -17.11
CA PHE A 40 -5.77 4.94 -17.45
C PHE A 40 -4.75 5.64 -18.37
N ASP A 41 -5.18 6.54 -19.24
CA ASP A 41 -4.26 7.32 -20.09
C ASP A 41 -3.35 8.23 -19.27
N LYS A 42 -3.88 8.88 -18.22
CA LYS A 42 -3.04 9.71 -17.34
C LYS A 42 -2.18 8.88 -16.41
N LEU A 43 -2.73 7.78 -15.88
CA LEU A 43 -1.99 6.88 -15.00
C LEU A 43 -0.80 6.24 -15.72
N SER A 44 -1.00 5.76 -16.96
CA SER A 44 0.08 5.18 -17.78
C SER A 44 1.15 6.22 -18.14
N LYS A 45 0.75 7.45 -18.50
CA LYS A 45 1.69 8.54 -18.74
C LYS A 45 2.51 8.89 -17.51
N ALA A 46 1.89 8.95 -16.32
CA ALA A 46 2.60 9.21 -15.08
C ALA A 46 3.67 8.16 -14.80
N PHE A 47 3.37 6.87 -14.96
CA PHE A 47 4.38 5.81 -14.81
C PHE A 47 5.50 5.89 -15.84
N ALA A 48 5.18 6.23 -17.09
CA ALA A 48 6.19 6.44 -18.13
C ALA A 48 7.12 7.63 -17.81
N GLU A 49 6.57 8.74 -17.32
CA GLU A 49 7.33 9.92 -16.88
C GLU A 49 8.19 9.64 -15.65
N LEU A 50 7.72 8.76 -14.76
CA LEU A 50 8.46 8.28 -13.58
C LEU A 50 9.52 7.20 -13.91
N GLY A 51 9.65 6.81 -15.18
CA GLY A 51 10.68 5.87 -15.64
C GLY A 51 10.34 4.39 -15.42
N CYS A 52 9.09 4.04 -15.15
CA CYS A 52 8.71 2.64 -15.02
C CYS A 52 8.74 1.92 -16.38
N GLN A 53 9.40 0.77 -16.43
CA GLN A 53 9.41 -0.13 -17.59
C GLN A 53 8.07 -0.84 -17.78
N SER A 54 7.42 -1.18 -16.67
CA SER A 54 6.12 -1.86 -16.62
C SER A 54 5.31 -1.33 -15.44
N ALA A 55 3.99 -1.30 -15.57
CA ALA A 55 3.09 -0.91 -14.48
C ALA A 55 1.79 -1.70 -14.52
N TYR A 56 1.24 -1.99 -13.33
CA TYR A 56 0.00 -2.72 -13.14
C TYR A 56 -0.96 -1.89 -12.29
N ASN A 57 -2.20 -1.80 -12.75
CA ASN A 57 -3.28 -1.21 -11.96
C ASN A 57 -3.80 -2.24 -10.94
N LEU A 58 -4.00 -1.80 -9.70
CA LEU A 58 -4.61 -2.56 -8.62
C LEU A 58 -6.07 -2.11 -8.41
N ASP A 59 -6.73 -2.61 -7.37
CA ASP A 59 -8.06 -2.14 -7.03
C ASP A 59 -8.06 -0.63 -6.73
N GLY A 60 -9.17 0.03 -7.04
CA GLY A 60 -9.31 1.48 -6.93
C GLY A 60 -10.68 1.91 -6.47
N GLY A 61 -11.00 3.18 -6.66
CA GLY A 61 -12.22 3.74 -6.10
C GLY A 61 -12.10 3.91 -4.59
N SER A 62 -13.09 3.44 -3.83
CA SER A 62 -13.12 3.68 -2.38
C SER A 62 -12.18 2.81 -1.55
N SER A 63 -11.48 1.86 -2.17
CA SER A 63 -10.45 1.02 -1.54
C SER A 63 -9.05 1.64 -1.57
N VAL A 64 -8.87 2.82 -2.20
CA VAL A 64 -7.57 3.48 -2.26
C VAL A 64 -7.21 4.04 -0.88
N THR A 65 -6.39 3.28 -0.16
CA THR A 65 -5.74 3.73 1.08
C THR A 65 -4.24 3.43 0.99
N LEU A 66 -3.42 4.40 1.39
CA LEU A 66 -1.98 4.25 1.52
C LEU A 66 -1.58 4.56 2.96
N TYR A 67 -0.88 3.61 3.56
CA TYR A 67 -0.32 3.74 4.90
C TYR A 67 1.19 4.00 4.83
N ASP A 68 1.67 4.91 5.67
CA ASP A 68 3.08 5.06 6.01
C ASP A 68 3.23 5.08 7.54
N ASN A 69 4.09 4.20 8.07
CA ASN A 69 4.33 4.06 9.52
C ASN A 69 3.07 3.98 10.40
N GLY A 70 2.01 3.34 9.92
CA GLY A 70 0.76 3.16 10.67
C GLY A 70 -0.26 4.29 10.52
N GLU A 71 0.04 5.32 9.73
CA GLU A 71 -0.86 6.44 9.46
C GLU A 71 -1.29 6.47 7.99
N ILE A 72 -2.53 6.88 7.75
CA ILE A 72 -3.03 7.12 6.38
C ILE A 72 -2.42 8.42 5.86
N VAL A 73 -1.72 8.34 4.72
CA VAL A 73 -1.06 9.52 4.11
C VAL A 73 -1.82 10.12 2.93
N ASN A 74 -2.86 9.45 2.45
CA ASN A 74 -3.74 9.95 1.39
C ASN A 74 -5.11 10.42 1.94
N GLN A 75 -6.02 10.83 1.07
CA GLN A 75 -7.40 11.16 1.42
C GLN A 75 -8.37 10.17 0.77
N PRO A 76 -8.61 8.99 1.39
CA PRO A 76 -9.47 7.99 0.79
C PRO A 76 -10.88 8.54 0.56
N CYS A 77 -11.54 7.98 -0.46
CA CYS A 77 -12.88 8.39 -0.83
C CYS A 77 -13.91 7.33 -0.43
N TRP A 78 -14.19 7.25 0.86
CA TRP A 78 -15.33 6.48 1.34
C TRP A 78 -16.43 7.41 1.82
N TRP A 79 -17.66 7.14 1.36
CA TRP A 79 -18.82 8.00 1.58
C TRP A 79 -19.37 7.85 3.03
N PHE A 80 -18.84 6.91 3.82
CA PHE A 80 -19.31 6.55 5.18
C PHE A 80 -18.26 6.81 6.26
N ALA A 81 -16.98 6.82 5.90
CA ALA A 81 -15.86 6.95 6.83
C ALA A 81 -14.59 7.36 6.09
N ASP A 82 -13.49 7.49 6.81
CA ASP A 82 -12.19 7.87 6.25
C ASP A 82 -11.52 6.73 5.48
N GLU A 83 -11.84 5.46 5.75
CA GLU A 83 -11.35 4.29 5.03
C GLU A 83 -12.47 3.25 4.82
N ARG A 84 -12.32 2.40 3.79
CA ARG A 84 -13.17 1.24 3.55
C ARG A 84 -12.44 -0.04 3.96
N GLU A 85 -13.14 -0.92 4.67
CA GLU A 85 -12.67 -2.29 4.91
C GLU A 85 -12.50 -3.06 3.58
N ILE A 86 -11.32 -3.67 3.41
CA ILE A 86 -10.91 -4.46 2.24
C ILE A 86 -10.38 -5.83 2.69
N SER A 87 -10.37 -6.80 1.78
CA SER A 87 -9.94 -8.17 2.08
C SER A 87 -8.42 -8.33 2.12
N ASP A 88 -7.71 -7.67 1.22
CA ASP A 88 -6.30 -7.92 0.93
C ASP A 88 -5.52 -6.61 0.80
N ILE A 89 -4.24 -6.65 1.16
CA ILE A 89 -3.31 -5.51 1.09
C ILE A 89 -1.98 -5.91 0.45
N VAL A 90 -1.27 -4.91 -0.09
CA VAL A 90 0.15 -5.03 -0.42
C VAL A 90 0.92 -4.35 0.69
N TYR A 91 1.69 -5.14 1.46
CA TYR A 91 2.50 -4.65 2.56
C TYR A 91 3.99 -4.78 2.23
N ILE A 92 4.75 -3.71 2.46
CA ILE A 92 6.20 -3.69 2.29
C ILE A 92 6.81 -3.51 3.67
N GLU A 93 7.47 -4.56 4.14
CA GLU A 93 8.21 -4.54 5.39
C GLU A 93 9.70 -4.37 5.14
N LYS A 94 10.40 -3.87 6.17
CA LYS A 94 11.86 -3.97 6.20
C LYS A 94 12.26 -5.46 6.13
N PRO A 95 13.40 -5.79 5.50
CA PRO A 95 13.96 -7.12 5.61
C PRO A 95 14.07 -7.51 7.08
N GLN A 96 13.70 -8.76 7.41
CA GLN A 96 13.87 -9.27 8.76
C GLN A 96 15.36 -9.44 9.03
N ASP A 97 15.88 -8.77 10.06
CA ASP A 97 17.26 -8.99 10.49
C ASP A 97 17.35 -10.36 11.17
N ASP A 98 17.99 -11.33 10.51
CA ASP A 98 18.21 -12.70 11.01
C ASP A 98 19.26 -12.77 12.14
N THR A 99 19.24 -11.83 13.08
CA THR A 99 20.08 -11.93 14.28
C THR A 99 19.37 -12.83 15.28
N GLN A 100 19.81 -14.09 15.34
CA GLN A 100 19.30 -15.12 16.23
C GLN A 100 19.22 -14.60 17.68
N THR A 101 18.01 -14.61 18.24
CA THR A 101 17.82 -14.42 19.67
C THR A 101 18.39 -15.66 20.36
N GLU A 102 19.47 -15.49 21.14
CA GLU A 102 19.99 -16.52 22.02
C GLU A 102 18.87 -17.00 22.96
N VAL A 103 18.60 -18.30 22.92
CA VAL A 103 17.69 -18.99 23.83
C VAL A 103 18.30 -18.93 25.23
N GLN A 104 17.69 -18.20 26.16
CA GLN A 104 17.96 -18.40 27.59
C GLN A 104 17.24 -19.68 28.02
N ASP A 105 18.00 -20.77 28.09
CA ASP A 105 17.59 -22.03 28.69
C ASP A 105 17.51 -21.83 30.22
N GLU A 106 16.31 -21.60 30.75
CA GLU A 106 16.06 -21.68 32.20
C GLU A 106 16.13 -23.15 32.63
N THR A 107 17.34 -23.62 32.94
CA THR A 107 17.52 -24.86 33.68
C THR A 107 17.00 -24.64 35.11
N GLN A 108 15.78 -25.12 35.39
CA GLN A 108 15.30 -25.30 36.75
C GLN A 108 16.19 -26.32 37.46
N SER A 109 17.14 -25.79 38.23
CA SER A 109 17.95 -26.51 39.20
C SER A 109 17.78 -25.79 40.52
N ASP A 110 16.82 -26.22 41.32
CA ASP A 110 16.88 -26.02 42.77
C ASP A 110 16.43 -27.31 43.45
N ALA A 111 17.43 -28.16 43.69
CA ALA A 111 17.38 -29.20 44.71
C ALA A 111 17.79 -28.59 46.07
N GLN A 112 16.87 -28.67 47.03
CA GLN A 112 17.04 -28.92 48.48
C GLN A 112 17.87 -27.98 49.37
N THR A 113 17.31 -27.75 50.57
CA THR A 113 17.89 -27.65 51.95
C THR A 113 17.09 -26.55 52.66
N GLU A 114 16.28 -26.74 53.70
CA GLU A 114 16.24 -27.68 54.83
C GLU A 114 14.79 -27.75 55.37
#